data_AF-A0A4Y6V677-F1
#
_entry.id   AF-A0A4Y6V677-F1
#
_cell.length_a   1.000
_cell.length_b   1.000
_cell.length_c   1.000
_cell.angle_alpha   90.00
_cell.angle_beta   90.00
_cell.angle_gamma   90.00
#
_symmetry.space_group_name_H-M   'P 1'
#
loop_
_entity.id
_entity.type
_entity.pdbx_description
1 polymer ?
#
loop_
_entity_poly.entity_id
_entity_poly.type
_entity_poly.pdbx_seq_one_letter_code
_entity_poly.pdbx_strand_id
1 'polypeptide(L)'
;MKTETLHIRVGPDEQARIKRKAGTRRVSDWCRRVLLNEMAGGSLIAEELLALRQELSAIGTNLNQIARRLNSGEQVPASSLPQDIDDLKARINRVLGRVR
;
A
#
# COMPACT_ATOMS: atom_id res chain seq x y z
N MET A 1 -24.63 5.01 -22.35
CA MET A 1 -24.61 6.44 -22.76
C MET A 1 -24.56 7.29 -21.49
N LYS A 2 -23.84 8.42 -21.46
CA LYS A 2 -23.82 9.33 -20.28
C LYS A 2 -24.93 10.37 -20.49
N THR A 3 -25.95 10.39 -19.61
CA THR A 3 -27.16 11.23 -19.80
C THR A 3 -27.25 12.40 -18.82
N GLU A 4 -26.73 12.23 -17.60
CA GLU A 4 -26.78 13.24 -16.54
C GLU A 4 -25.56 14.17 -16.55
N THR A 5 -25.76 15.43 -16.16
CA THR A 5 -24.71 16.46 -16.12
C THR A 5 -24.50 17.01 -14.70
N LEU A 6 -23.24 17.13 -14.29
CA LEU A 6 -22.84 17.74 -13.02
C LEU A 6 -22.27 19.14 -13.25
N HIS A 7 -22.85 20.15 -12.60
CA HIS A 7 -22.37 21.54 -12.65
C HIS A 7 -21.62 21.90 -11.37
N ILE A 8 -20.40 22.40 -11.50
CA ILE A 8 -19.58 22.89 -10.39
C ILE A 8 -19.10 24.29 -10.74
N ARG A 9 -19.41 25.28 -9.88
CA ARG A 9 -18.86 26.63 -9.99
C ARG A 9 -17.48 26.64 -9.33
N VAL A 10 -16.50 27.22 -10.02
CA VAL A 10 -15.12 27.31 -9.56
C VAL A 10 -14.59 28.71 -9.81
N GLY A 11 -13.73 29.20 -8.92
CA GLY A 11 -12.99 30.43 -9.13
C GLY A 11 -11.94 30.30 -10.26
N PRO A 12 -11.38 31.41 -10.75
CA PRO A 12 -10.37 31.40 -11.80
C PRO A 12 -9.13 30.57 -11.45
N ASP A 13 -8.63 30.68 -10.21
CA ASP A 13 -7.45 29.95 -9.73
C ASP A 13 -7.70 28.44 -9.64
N GLU A 14 -8.90 28.07 -9.20
CA GLU A 14 -9.33 26.68 -9.12
C GLU A 14 -9.47 26.08 -10.51
N GLN A 15 -10.01 26.83 -11.47
CA GLN A 15 -10.11 26.41 -12.86
C GLN A 15 -8.73 26.20 -13.48
N ALA A 16 -7.78 27.12 -13.24
CA ALA A 16 -6.41 26.98 -13.71
C ALA A 16 -5.72 25.75 -13.10
N ARG A 17 -5.95 25.50 -11.80
CA ARG A 17 -5.42 24.32 -11.10
C ARG A 17 -5.99 23.01 -11.66
N ILE A 18 -7.30 22.97 -11.93
CA ILE A 18 -7.98 21.81 -12.53
C ILE A 18 -7.41 21.52 -13.93
N LYS A 19 -7.28 22.54 -14.78
CA LYS A 19 -6.70 22.39 -16.13
C LYS A 19 -5.27 21.86 -16.06
N ARG A 20 -4.44 22.39 -15.14
CA ARG A 20 -3.08 21.93 -14.93
C ARG A 20 -3.02 20.46 -14.50
N LYS A 21 -3.88 20.05 -13.56
CA LYS A 21 -3.95 18.65 -13.08
C LYS A 21 -4.50 17.68 -14.14
N ALA A 22 -5.40 18.14 -15.00
CA ALA A 22 -5.89 17.35 -16.13
C ALA A 22 -4.78 17.09 -17.18
N GLY A 23 -3.84 18.03 -17.33
CA GLY A 23 -2.73 17.92 -18.26
C GLY A 23 -3.22 17.89 -19.71
N THR A 24 -2.82 16.88 -20.48
CA THR A 24 -3.27 16.69 -21.87
C THR A 24 -4.68 16.08 -21.99
N ARG A 25 -5.29 15.66 -20.87
CA ARG A 25 -6.60 15.02 -20.85
C ARG A 25 -7.73 16.05 -20.89
N ARG A 26 -8.88 15.65 -21.43
CA ARG A 26 -10.11 16.45 -21.31
C ARG A 26 -10.47 16.58 -19.83
N VAL A 27 -10.76 17.81 -19.40
CA VAL A 27 -11.09 18.13 -18.00
C VAL A 27 -12.27 17.29 -17.50
N SER A 28 -13.30 17.08 -18.34
CA SER A 28 -14.46 16.25 -17.99
C SER A 28 -14.08 14.79 -17.71
N ASP A 29 -13.21 14.19 -18.52
CA ASP A 29 -12.76 12.81 -18.35
C ASP A 29 -11.80 12.66 -17.16
N TRP A 30 -11.00 13.70 -16.87
CA TRP A 30 -10.16 13.74 -15.68
C TRP A 30 -11.01 13.88 -14.40
N CYS A 31 -11.93 14.87 -14.34
CA CYS A 31 -12.81 15.09 -13.20
C CYS A 31 -13.66 13.85 -12.90
N ARG A 32 -14.21 13.20 -13.93
CA ARG A 32 -15.00 11.98 -13.74
C ARG A 32 -14.18 10.85 -13.10
N ARG A 33 -12.96 10.60 -13.58
CA ARG A 33 -12.08 9.58 -13.00
C ARG A 33 -11.69 9.89 -11.55
N VAL A 34 -11.50 11.17 -11.23
CA VAL A 34 -11.20 11.59 -9.85
C VAL A 34 -12.43 11.42 -8.95
N LEU A 35 -13.60 11.89 -9.38
CA LEU A 35 -14.85 11.81 -8.60
C LEU A 35 -15.34 10.36 -8.40
N LEU A 36 -15.04 9.47 -9.35
CA LEU A 36 -15.34 8.04 -9.25
C LEU A 36 -14.20 7.23 -8.60
N ASN A 37 -13.20 7.89 -8.00
CA ASN A 37 -12.02 7.29 -7.37
C ASN A 37 -11.15 6.39 -8.28
N GLU A 38 -11.42 6.34 -9.59
CA GLU A 38 -10.65 5.60 -10.60
C GLU A 38 -9.21 6.13 -10.77
N MET A 39 -8.94 7.37 -10.36
CA MET A 39 -7.63 8.02 -10.48
C MET A 39 -6.89 8.25 -9.16
N ALA A 40 -7.56 8.08 -8.02
CA ALA A 40 -6.97 8.33 -6.71
C ALA A 40 -6.45 7.05 -6.03
N GLY A 41 -6.71 5.87 -6.63
CA GLY A 41 -6.59 4.60 -5.91
C GLY A 41 -7.31 4.65 -4.56
N GLY A 42 -8.50 5.28 -4.56
CA GLY A 42 -9.21 5.67 -3.35
C GLY A 42 -9.46 4.51 -2.40
N SER A 43 -9.44 4.79 -1.09
CA SER A 43 -9.53 3.85 0.06
C SER A 43 -8.57 2.66 0.03
N LEU A 44 -8.58 1.88 -1.04
CA LEU A 44 -7.77 0.70 -1.31
C LEU A 44 -6.26 0.97 -1.23
N ILE A 45 -5.72 2.03 -1.86
CA ILE A 45 -4.27 2.32 -1.71
C ILE A 45 -3.94 2.69 -0.26
N ALA A 46 -4.85 3.40 0.43
CA ALA A 46 -4.64 3.76 1.82
C ALA A 46 -4.73 2.55 2.75
N GLU A 47 -5.62 1.61 2.47
CA GLU A 47 -5.79 0.32 3.17
C GLU A 47 -4.60 -0.61 2.92
N GLU A 48 -4.13 -0.73 1.68
CA GLU A 48 -2.94 -1.52 1.31
C GLU A 48 -1.67 -0.94 1.94
N LEU A 49 -1.50 0.39 1.90
CA LEU A 49 -0.39 1.06 2.60
C LEU A 49 -0.48 0.91 4.11
N LEU A 50 -1.69 0.92 4.67
CA LEU A 50 -1.90 0.70 6.10
C LEU A 50 -1.53 -0.74 6.51
N ALA A 51 -1.95 -1.74 5.72
CA ALA A 51 -1.61 -3.14 5.93
C ALA A 51 -0.09 -3.34 5.83
N LEU A 52 0.55 -2.79 4.80
CA LEU A 52 2.00 -2.85 4.62
C LEU A 52 2.75 -2.20 5.79
N ARG A 53 2.26 -1.07 6.30
CA ARG A 53 2.82 -0.42 7.50
C ARG A 53 2.68 -1.30 8.75
N GLN A 54 1.56 -2.00 8.92
CA GLN A 54 1.35 -2.92 10.04
C GLN A 54 2.31 -4.11 9.98
N GLU A 55 2.49 -4.70 8.79
CA GLU A 55 3.46 -5.79 8.58
C GLU A 55 4.89 -5.34 8.89
N LEU A 56 5.31 -4.17 8.40
CA LEU A 56 6.62 -3.59 8.71
C LEU A 56 6.80 -3.34 10.21
N SER A 57 5.75 -2.87 10.90
CA SER A 57 5.79 -2.70 12.34
C SER A 57 5.98 -4.03 13.07
N ALA A 58 5.29 -5.09 12.65
CA ALA A 58 5.45 -6.43 13.24
C ALA A 58 6.86 -6.99 13.02
N ILE A 59 7.42 -6.82 11.82
CA ILE A 59 8.82 -7.18 11.51
C ILE A 59 9.78 -6.41 12.42
N GLY A 60 9.59 -5.10 12.55
CA GLY A 60 10.41 -4.25 13.42
C GLY A 60 10.33 -4.67 14.89
N THR A 61 9.14 -5.00 15.39
CA THR A 61 8.94 -5.52 16.74
C THR A 61 9.70 -6.83 16.94
N ASN A 62 9.60 -7.78 16.00
CA ASN A 62 10.31 -9.06 16.08
C ASN A 62 11.83 -8.88 16.06
N LEU A 63 12.34 -8.02 15.18
CA LEU A 63 13.76 -7.68 15.13
C LEU A 63 14.26 -7.07 16.45
N ASN A 64 13.48 -6.16 17.03
CA ASN A 64 13.84 -5.54 18.30
C ASN A 64 13.83 -6.54 19.46
N GLN A 65 12.93 -7.53 19.45
CA GLN A 65 12.93 -8.62 20.41
C GLN A 65 14.19 -9.49 20.26
N ILE A 66 14.56 -9.87 19.03
CA ILE A 66 15.79 -10.64 18.78
C ILE A 66 17.02 -9.86 19.25
N ALA A 67 17.10 -8.57 18.91
CA ALA A 67 18.21 -7.71 19.34
C ALA A 67 18.30 -7.62 20.87
N ARG A 68 17.17 -7.50 21.57
CA ARG A 68 17.13 -7.50 23.04
C ARG A 68 17.62 -8.82 23.63
N ARG A 69 17.20 -9.96 23.08
CA ARG A 69 17.63 -11.29 23.54
C ARG A 69 19.13 -11.53 23.34
N LEU A 70 19.66 -11.09 22.19
CA LEU A 70 21.11 -11.10 21.93
C LEU A 70 21.86 -10.17 22.89
N ASN A 71 21.36 -8.95 23.11
CA ASN A 71 21.98 -7.97 24.00
C ASN A 71 21.92 -8.40 25.48
N SER A 72 20.94 -9.20 25.89
CA SER A 72 20.87 -9.76 27.25
C SER A 72 21.80 -10.98 27.46
N GLY A 73 22.59 -11.35 26.45
CA GLY A 73 23.48 -12.52 26.51
C GLY A 73 22.73 -13.85 26.51
N GLU A 74 21.45 -13.85 26.13
CA GLU A 74 20.69 -15.08 25.96
C GLU A 74 21.29 -15.83 24.76
N GLN A 75 21.88 -17.00 25.00
CA GLN A 75 22.24 -17.89 23.91
C GLN A 75 20.94 -18.38 23.28
N VAL A 76 20.48 -17.69 22.24
CA VAL A 76 19.44 -18.22 21.37
C VAL A 76 20.01 -19.53 20.82
N PRO A 77 19.35 -20.69 21.03
CA PRO A 77 19.81 -21.96 20.48
C PRO A 77 19.71 -21.87 18.95
N ALA A 78 20.77 -21.35 18.33
CA ALA A 78 20.85 -21.05 16.91
C ALA A 78 21.04 -22.30 16.05
N SER A 79 20.99 -23.48 16.67
CA SER A 79 21.02 -24.77 15.98
C SER A 79 19.73 -25.01 15.18
N SER A 80 18.57 -24.51 15.60
CA SER A 80 17.30 -24.70 14.87
C SER A 80 16.93 -23.54 13.94
N LEU A 81 17.46 -22.34 14.19
CA LEU A 81 17.15 -21.11 13.43
C LEU A 81 17.29 -21.26 11.90
N PRO A 82 18.35 -21.90 11.36
CA PRO A 82 18.46 -22.12 9.92
C PRO A 82 17.31 -22.96 9.35
N GLN A 83 16.90 -24.00 10.07
CA GLN A 83 15.84 -24.90 9.66
C GLN A 83 14.45 -24.23 9.75
N ASP A 84 14.23 -23.44 10.80
CA ASP A 84 13.00 -22.64 10.96
C ASP A 84 12.82 -21.61 9.84
N ILE A 85 13.93 -20.98 9.39
CA ILE A 85 13.96 -20.05 8.25
C ILE A 85 13.62 -20.77 6.94
N ASP A 86 14.17 -21.96 6.71
CA ASP A 86 13.93 -22.72 5.49
C ASP A 86 12.49 -23.25 5.42
N ASP A 87 11.93 -23.67 6.55
CA ASP A 87 10.51 -24.05 6.65
C ASP A 87 9.58 -22.87 6.39
N LEU A 88 9.92 -21.67 6.89
CA LEU A 88 9.18 -20.45 6.63
C LEU A 88 9.21 -20.07 5.14
N LYS A 89 10.38 -20.13 4.50
CA LYS A 89 10.53 -19.91 3.05
C LYS A 89 9.70 -20.90 2.24
N ALA A 90 9.72 -22.19 2.61
CA ALA A 90 8.94 -23.23 1.93
C ALA A 90 7.43 -22.97 2.04
N ARG A 91 6.96 -22.51 3.20
CA ARG A 91 5.56 -22.11 3.41
C ARG A 91 5.17 -20.90 2.55
N ILE A 92 6.00 -19.85 2.52
CA ILE A 92 5.76 -18.66 1.69
C ILE A 92 5.66 -19.04 0.22
N ASN A 93 6.62 -19.84 -0.29
CA ASN A 93 6.60 -20.29 -1.69
C ASN A 93 5.35 -21.12 -2.03
N ARG A 94 4.86 -21.92 -1.10
CA ARG A 94 3.61 -22.69 -1.29
C ARG A 94 2.37 -21.79 -1.35
N VAL A 95 2.33 -20.71 -0.58
CA VAL A 95 1.24 -19.73 -0.63
C VAL A 95 1.31 -18.94 -1.93
N LEU A 96 2.49 -18.41 -2.28
CA LEU A 96 2.70 -17.65 -3.52
C LEU A 96 2.42 -18.49 -4.78
N GLY A 97 2.80 -19.77 -4.78
CA GLY A 97 2.51 -20.69 -5.89
C GLY A 97 1.03 -21.03 -6.07
N ARG A 98 0.18 -20.78 -5.06
CA ARG A 98 -1.28 -20.96 -5.13
C ARG A 98 -2.03 -19.72 -5.61
N VAL A 99 -1.36 -18.57 -5.61
CA VAL A 99 -1.90 -17.27 -6.05
C VAL A 99 -1.57 -17.00 -7.53
N ARG A 100 -0.82 -17.89 -8.18
CA ARG A 100 -0.45 -17.79 -9.60
C ARG A 100 -1.43 -18.52 -10.51
#